data_AF-A0A6I2ZMQ2-F1
#
_entry.id   AF-A0A6I2ZMQ2-F1
#
_cell.length_a   1.000
_cell.length_b   1.000
_cell.length_c   1.000
_cell.angle_alpha   90.00
_cell.angle_beta   90.00
_cell.angle_gamma   90.00
#
_symmetry.space_group_name_H-M   'P 1'
#
loop_
_entity.id
_entity.type
_entity.pdbx_description
1 polymer ?
#
loop_
_entity_poly.entity_id
_entity_poly.type
_entity_poly.pdbx_seq_one_letter_code
_entity_poly.pdbx_strand_id
1 'polypeptide(L)'
;MPQHGLVNCPAANQLGSLVKEKLCLFRKLGGLGLGQQSPDGCQTAILAGDCAAVAVLRLVHPNSLARCGGKRNGLCSPAYQSLPALLAYHWSVSIVFIDLQTAADQLGVHYQTAYKWVRSGQLPADLVCNKYLVDPAEVEAFAVRRQQPAVRTVRRPRLGFANVSQEFTAALIEGDENRATAMVSGLASDGVPLTVVIEEVIAPSLRDIGAAWHNGKVSIWQEHRGTAIVERILGEHQPNPRGRRRGSVAVAALEGELHGLPALMAAASLREDNWHVHLLGANLPTVELMDFCQQESPDLAVVTVSMPDREEHVASVVTQVESLGIRILVGRPGGSLLELQQLAKTS
;
A
#
# COMPACT_ATOMS: atom_id res chain seq x y z
N MET A 1 30.51 -54.86 12.56
CA MET A 1 30.22 -53.61 13.28
C MET A 1 31.32 -52.61 12.97
N PRO A 2 31.04 -51.41 12.46
CA PRO A 2 29.82 -50.98 11.76
C PRO A 2 30.07 -50.98 10.22
N GLN A 3 29.21 -51.54 9.34
CA GLN A 3 27.83 -51.12 9.01
C GLN A 3 27.83 -49.81 8.21
N HIS A 4 27.27 -49.61 7.01
CA HIS A 4 26.32 -50.28 6.10
C HIS A 4 26.64 -49.74 4.68
N GLY A 5 26.27 -50.28 3.52
CA GLY A 5 25.41 -51.37 3.08
C GLY A 5 25.28 -51.23 1.56
N LEU A 6 25.48 -52.33 0.84
CA LEU A 6 25.24 -52.46 -0.61
C LEU A 6 23.75 -52.29 -0.92
N VAL A 7 23.39 -51.53 -1.97
CA VAL A 7 22.26 -51.87 -2.86
C VAL A 7 22.54 -51.38 -4.29
N ASN A 8 22.69 -52.33 -5.21
CA ASN A 8 22.62 -52.16 -6.67
C ASN A 8 21.23 -51.68 -7.10
N CYS A 9 21.10 -50.87 -8.16
CA CYS A 9 20.06 -51.12 -9.17
C CYS A 9 20.31 -50.43 -10.54
N PRO A 10 19.88 -51.06 -11.66
CA PRO A 10 20.25 -50.72 -13.02
C PRO A 10 19.16 -49.90 -13.74
N ALA A 11 19.48 -48.72 -14.28
CA ALA A 11 18.58 -48.01 -15.20
C ALA A 11 19.25 -46.93 -16.08
N ALA A 12 20.59 -46.86 -16.15
CA ALA A 12 21.27 -45.75 -16.83
C ALA A 12 21.34 -45.88 -18.37
N ASN A 13 20.93 -47.00 -18.97
CA ASN A 13 21.11 -47.26 -20.40
C ASN A 13 19.84 -47.12 -21.28
N GLN A 14 18.71 -46.63 -20.76
CA GLN A 14 17.50 -46.39 -21.58
C GLN A 14 17.13 -44.91 -21.81
N LEU A 15 17.69 -43.95 -21.05
CA LEU A 15 17.43 -42.52 -21.26
C LEU A 15 18.30 -41.88 -22.36
N GLY A 16 19.43 -42.50 -22.71
CA GLY A 16 20.31 -41.99 -23.78
C GLY A 16 19.78 -42.25 -25.21
N SER A 17 18.94 -43.26 -25.42
CA SER A 17 18.41 -43.60 -26.75
C SER A 17 17.20 -42.76 -27.15
N LEU A 18 16.28 -42.49 -26.22
CA LEU A 18 15.07 -41.67 -26.44
C LEU A 18 15.39 -40.21 -26.82
N VAL A 19 16.48 -39.66 -26.29
CA VAL A 19 16.92 -38.29 -26.58
C VAL A 19 17.58 -38.18 -27.95
N LYS A 20 18.33 -39.20 -28.39
CA LYS A 20 18.91 -39.26 -29.75
C LYS A 20 17.85 -39.49 -30.82
N GLU A 21 16.83 -40.30 -30.56
CA GLU A 21 15.72 -40.51 -31.50
C GLU A 21 14.88 -39.24 -31.72
N LYS A 22 14.58 -38.48 -30.65
CA LYS A 22 13.81 -37.23 -30.76
C LYS A 22 14.60 -36.07 -31.36
N LEU A 23 15.91 -36.01 -31.15
CA LEU A 23 16.80 -35.05 -31.84
C LEU A 23 16.94 -35.35 -33.35
N CYS A 24 16.85 -36.62 -33.75
CA CYS A 24 16.85 -36.98 -35.18
C CYS A 24 15.51 -36.64 -35.86
N LEU A 25 14.38 -36.74 -35.14
CA LEU A 25 13.08 -36.25 -35.61
C LEU A 25 13.04 -34.72 -35.79
N PHE A 26 13.76 -33.97 -34.94
CA PHE A 26 13.81 -32.51 -34.99
C PHE A 26 14.55 -31.93 -36.21
N ARG A 27 15.41 -32.71 -36.87
CA ARG A 27 16.09 -32.29 -38.12
C ARG A 27 15.27 -32.60 -39.38
N LYS A 28 14.19 -33.38 -39.28
CA LYS A 28 13.31 -33.76 -40.41
C LYS A 28 12.02 -32.96 -40.52
N LEU A 29 11.59 -32.28 -39.45
CA LEU A 29 10.43 -31.40 -39.49
C LEU A 29 10.92 -29.95 -39.60
N GLY A 30 11.26 -29.56 -40.83
CA GLY A 30 11.58 -28.19 -41.17
C GLY A 30 10.36 -27.29 -41.05
N GLY A 31 10.53 -26.19 -40.33
CA GLY A 31 9.67 -25.02 -40.39
C GLY A 31 9.06 -24.64 -39.05
N LEU A 32 9.59 -23.58 -38.42
CA LEU A 32 8.82 -22.43 -37.90
C LEU A 32 9.79 -21.39 -37.28
N GLY A 33 9.37 -20.13 -37.37
CA GLY A 33 10.24 -18.95 -37.42
C GLY A 33 10.94 -18.55 -36.13
N LEU A 34 12.18 -18.12 -36.29
CA LEU A 34 12.98 -17.43 -35.27
C LEU A 34 12.33 -16.09 -34.91
N GLY A 35 11.80 -15.98 -33.69
CA GLY A 35 11.36 -14.72 -33.09
C GLY A 35 12.54 -13.91 -32.55
N GLN A 36 12.44 -12.58 -32.61
CA GLN A 36 13.53 -11.59 -32.55
C GLN A 36 14.51 -11.68 -31.36
N GLN A 37 15.78 -11.39 -31.65
CA GLN A 37 16.88 -11.26 -30.68
C GLN A 37 16.70 -10.01 -29.80
N SER A 38 16.77 -10.17 -28.47
CA SER A 38 17.01 -9.05 -27.55
C SER A 38 18.52 -8.77 -27.43
N PRO A 39 18.93 -7.54 -27.03
CA PRO A 39 20.35 -7.13 -26.99
C PRO A 39 21.24 -7.95 -26.03
N ASP A 40 20.63 -8.76 -25.16
CA ASP A 40 21.34 -9.50 -24.09
C ASP A 40 21.68 -10.96 -24.47
N GLY A 41 21.50 -11.34 -25.75
CA GLY A 41 21.85 -12.70 -26.23
C GLY A 41 20.95 -13.82 -25.71
N CYS A 42 19.79 -13.49 -25.14
CA CYS A 42 18.79 -14.47 -24.72
C CYS A 42 17.99 -14.98 -25.94
N GLN A 43 18.09 -16.27 -26.25
CA GLN A 43 17.17 -16.93 -27.20
C GLN A 43 15.93 -17.42 -26.44
N THR A 44 14.75 -16.96 -26.85
CA THR A 44 13.46 -17.40 -26.31
C THR A 44 12.85 -18.40 -27.29
N ALA A 45 12.61 -19.64 -26.84
CA ALA A 45 11.88 -20.64 -27.63
C ALA A 45 10.54 -20.94 -26.94
N ILE A 46 9.43 -20.70 -27.66
CA ILE A 46 8.09 -21.08 -27.22
C ILE A 46 7.83 -22.50 -27.74
N LEU A 47 7.78 -23.48 -26.86
CA LEU A 47 7.36 -24.84 -27.20
C LEU A 47 5.83 -24.92 -27.03
N ALA A 48 5.11 -24.86 -28.15
CA ALA A 48 3.68 -25.15 -28.16
C ALA A 48 3.48 -26.69 -28.15
N GLY A 49 3.29 -27.25 -26.96
CA GLY A 49 2.59 -28.51 -26.75
C GLY A 49 1.19 -28.22 -26.18
N ASP A 50 0.25 -29.14 -26.37
CA ASP A 50 -1.18 -29.04 -26.04
C ASP A 50 -1.53 -28.11 -24.86
N CYS A 51 -2.63 -27.36 -25.04
CA CYS A 51 -3.16 -26.16 -24.35
C CYS A 51 -3.14 -26.06 -22.79
N ALA A 52 -2.41 -26.91 -22.07
CA ALA A 52 -2.32 -26.92 -20.61
C ALA A 52 -0.95 -26.52 -20.05
N ALA A 53 0.12 -26.42 -20.85
CA ALA A 53 1.44 -26.02 -20.33
C ALA A 53 2.29 -25.31 -21.39
N VAL A 54 2.38 -23.98 -21.32
CA VAL A 54 3.40 -23.22 -22.06
C VAL A 54 4.64 -23.16 -21.18
N ALA A 55 5.67 -23.94 -21.54
CA ALA A 55 6.97 -23.89 -20.91
C ALA A 55 7.91 -23.00 -21.75
N VAL A 56 8.40 -21.90 -21.16
CA VAL A 56 9.45 -21.08 -21.77
C VAL A 56 10.80 -21.50 -21.18
N LEU A 57 11.65 -22.13 -22.00
CA LEU A 57 13.02 -22.47 -21.62
C LEU A 57 13.91 -21.25 -21.84
N ARG A 58 14.46 -20.68 -20.75
CA ARG A 58 15.43 -19.58 -20.82
C ARG A 58 16.84 -20.15 -20.61
N LEU A 59 17.69 -20.06 -21.63
CA LEU A 59 19.12 -20.37 -21.51
C LEU A 59 19.85 -19.16 -20.92
N VAL A 60 20.32 -19.26 -19.68
CA VAL A 60 21.22 -18.28 -19.08
C VAL A 60 22.66 -18.75 -19.30
N HIS A 61 23.44 -17.94 -20.01
CA HIS A 61 24.87 -18.21 -20.22
C HIS A 61 25.64 -17.94 -18.91
N PRO A 62 26.62 -18.77 -18.49
CA PRO A 62 27.30 -18.61 -17.20
C PRO A 62 28.21 -17.36 -17.03
N ASN A 63 28.13 -16.35 -17.90
CA ASN A 63 29.09 -15.23 -17.92
C ASN A 63 28.48 -13.86 -17.60
N SER A 64 27.47 -13.77 -16.73
CA SER A 64 26.98 -12.49 -16.20
C SER A 64 27.57 -12.08 -14.84
N LEU A 65 28.53 -12.84 -14.29
CA LEU A 65 29.27 -12.49 -13.07
C LEU A 65 30.73 -12.11 -13.36
N ALA A 66 30.93 -11.18 -14.28
CA ALA A 66 32.21 -10.48 -14.44
C ALA A 66 32.01 -8.96 -14.38
N ARG A 67 31.55 -8.47 -13.21
CA ARG A 67 31.76 -7.09 -12.80
C ARG A 67 33.07 -7.03 -12.00
N CYS A 68 34.19 -7.08 -12.70
CA CYS A 68 35.47 -6.56 -12.20
C CYS A 68 35.77 -5.30 -13.04
N GLY A 69 35.87 -4.13 -12.43
CA GLY A 69 37.05 -3.80 -11.62
C GLY A 69 38.06 -3.16 -12.56
N GLY A 70 38.35 -1.88 -12.35
CA GLY A 70 39.04 -1.02 -13.30
C GLY A 70 40.38 -1.55 -13.83
N LYS A 71 40.68 -1.15 -15.05
CA LYS A 71 41.98 -1.29 -15.71
C LYS A 71 43.11 -0.80 -14.78
N ARG A 72 44.12 -1.63 -14.55
CA ARG A 72 45.52 -1.20 -14.52
C ARG A 72 46.44 -2.40 -14.78
N ASN A 73 47.20 -2.26 -15.87
CA ASN A 73 48.52 -2.82 -16.17
C ASN A 73 48.67 -4.34 -16.38
N GLY A 74 48.95 -4.70 -17.65
CA GLY A 74 50.14 -5.49 -17.96
C GLY A 74 49.99 -7.01 -18.11
N LEU A 75 50.20 -7.46 -19.36
CA LEU A 75 50.82 -8.73 -19.76
C LEU A 75 49.98 -10.01 -19.73
N CYS A 76 49.85 -10.61 -20.92
CA CYS A 76 49.38 -11.98 -21.17
C CYS A 76 50.37 -13.04 -20.65
N SER A 77 49.84 -14.18 -20.21
CA SER A 77 50.48 -15.50 -20.39
C SER A 77 49.53 -16.68 -20.11
N PRO A 78 49.86 -17.90 -20.59
CA PRO A 78 48.92 -18.79 -21.27
C PRO A 78 48.56 -20.06 -20.48
N ALA A 79 47.63 -20.84 -21.06
CA ALA A 79 47.41 -22.28 -20.86
C ALA A 79 46.97 -22.74 -19.45
N TYR A 80 45.66 -22.90 -19.28
CA TYR A 80 45.10 -23.86 -18.32
C TYR A 80 44.43 -25.01 -19.09
N GLN A 81 45.18 -26.10 -19.23
CA GLN A 81 44.66 -27.39 -19.64
C GLN A 81 44.00 -28.10 -18.44
N SER A 82 43.01 -28.93 -18.76
CA SER A 82 42.42 -30.05 -18.00
C SER A 82 41.55 -29.73 -16.77
N LEU A 83 40.23 -29.85 -16.96
CA LEU A 83 39.31 -30.75 -16.23
C LEU A 83 37.91 -30.62 -16.89
N PRO A 84 37.14 -31.72 -17.04
CA PRO A 84 35.86 -31.67 -17.74
C PRO A 84 34.82 -30.96 -16.85
N ALA A 85 34.46 -29.73 -17.19
CA ALA A 85 33.32 -29.02 -16.60
C ALA A 85 31.98 -29.57 -17.13
N LEU A 86 31.83 -30.89 -17.11
CA LEU A 86 30.56 -31.56 -17.30
C LEU A 86 30.07 -31.95 -15.90
N LEU A 87 28.86 -31.49 -15.57
CA LEU A 87 28.05 -31.80 -14.37
C LEU A 87 28.09 -30.77 -13.23
N ALA A 88 27.60 -29.57 -13.51
CA ALA A 88 26.81 -28.81 -12.53
C ALA A 88 25.77 -27.92 -13.24
N TYR A 89 25.03 -28.49 -14.21
CA TYR A 89 23.77 -27.90 -14.60
C TYR A 89 22.74 -28.33 -13.55
N HIS A 90 22.43 -27.45 -12.61
CA HIS A 90 21.23 -27.60 -11.79
C HIS A 90 20.10 -26.90 -12.53
N TRP A 91 19.17 -27.68 -13.11
CA TRP A 91 17.92 -27.14 -13.64
C TRP A 91 16.87 -27.24 -12.54
N SER A 92 16.38 -26.10 -12.07
CA SER A 92 15.11 -26.08 -11.36
C SER A 92 14.51 -24.68 -11.37
N VAL A 93 13.75 -24.37 -12.41
CA VAL A 93 12.56 -23.51 -12.28
C VAL A 93 11.54 -23.99 -13.32
N SER A 94 10.45 -24.59 -12.86
CA SER A 94 9.26 -24.80 -13.69
C SER A 94 8.38 -23.57 -13.51
N ILE A 95 8.47 -22.58 -14.40
CA ILE A 95 7.52 -21.47 -14.40
C ILE A 95 6.27 -21.96 -15.12
N VAL A 96 5.29 -22.41 -14.35
CA VAL A 96 3.96 -22.74 -14.86
C VAL A 96 3.15 -21.45 -14.79
N PHE A 97 2.93 -20.83 -15.95
CA PHE A 97 1.95 -19.75 -16.05
C PHE A 97 0.57 -20.27 -15.71
N ILE A 98 -0.22 -19.48 -14.98
CA ILE A 98 -1.62 -19.81 -14.65
C ILE A 98 -2.57 -19.02 -15.53
N ASP A 99 -3.77 -19.56 -15.77
CA ASP A 99 -4.78 -18.79 -16.48
C ASP A 99 -5.36 -17.67 -15.60
N LEU A 100 -5.96 -16.68 -16.25
CA LEU A 100 -6.55 -15.52 -15.57
C LEU A 100 -7.69 -15.89 -14.61
N GLN A 101 -8.39 -17.00 -14.84
CA GLN A 101 -9.44 -17.46 -13.93
C GLN A 101 -8.81 -17.93 -12.61
N THR A 102 -7.77 -18.75 -12.68
CA THR A 102 -6.99 -19.22 -11.53
C THR A 102 -6.35 -18.03 -10.79
N ALA A 103 -5.82 -17.04 -11.53
CA ALA A 103 -5.30 -15.82 -10.93
C ALA A 103 -6.39 -14.99 -10.22
N ALA A 104 -7.60 -14.91 -10.78
CA ALA A 104 -8.74 -14.22 -10.16
C ALA A 104 -9.17 -14.91 -8.86
N ASP A 105 -9.20 -16.24 -8.86
CA ASP A 105 -9.54 -17.06 -7.70
C ASP A 105 -8.50 -16.89 -6.58
N GLN A 106 -7.20 -16.89 -6.92
CA GLN A 106 -6.11 -16.61 -5.96
C GLN A 106 -6.18 -15.19 -5.38
N LEU A 107 -6.61 -14.21 -6.16
CA LEU A 107 -6.80 -12.82 -5.72
C LEU A 107 -8.13 -12.58 -4.98
N GLY A 108 -8.97 -13.62 -4.86
CA GLY A 108 -10.29 -13.54 -4.21
C GLY A 108 -11.25 -12.56 -4.91
N VAL A 109 -11.18 -12.45 -6.23
CA VAL A 109 -12.04 -11.55 -7.02
C VAL A 109 -12.72 -12.24 -8.18
N HIS A 110 -13.82 -11.66 -8.66
CA HIS A 110 -14.49 -12.12 -9.86
C HIS A 110 -13.62 -11.92 -11.12
N TYR A 111 -13.72 -12.84 -12.08
CA TYR A 111 -12.97 -12.81 -13.36
C TYR A 111 -12.97 -11.44 -14.05
N GLN A 112 -14.14 -10.78 -14.12
CA GLN A 112 -14.28 -9.46 -14.76
C GLN A 112 -13.43 -8.36 -14.10
N THR A 113 -13.13 -8.48 -12.80
CA THR A 113 -12.25 -7.57 -12.08
C THR A 113 -10.79 -7.81 -12.47
N ALA A 114 -10.36 -9.08 -12.50
CA ALA A 114 -9.02 -9.45 -12.94
C ALA A 114 -8.78 -9.10 -14.42
N TYR A 115 -9.77 -9.35 -15.29
CA TYR A 115 -9.74 -8.95 -16.69
C TYR A 115 -9.59 -7.43 -16.87
N LYS A 116 -10.30 -6.62 -16.07
CA LYS A 116 -10.13 -5.16 -16.09
C LYS A 116 -8.71 -4.75 -15.74
N TRP A 117 -8.07 -5.42 -14.78
CA TRP A 117 -6.67 -5.12 -14.40
C TRP A 117 -5.66 -5.50 -15.46
N VAL A 118 -5.88 -6.63 -16.15
CA VAL A 118 -5.06 -6.98 -17.32
C VAL A 118 -5.24 -5.91 -18.40
N ARG A 119 -6.48 -5.49 -18.67
CA ARG A 119 -6.78 -4.48 -19.69
C ARG A 119 -6.24 -3.09 -19.36
N SER A 120 -6.20 -2.71 -18.09
CA SER A 120 -5.62 -1.45 -17.64
C SER A 120 -4.10 -1.51 -17.46
N GLY A 121 -3.48 -2.69 -17.66
CA GLY A 121 -2.04 -2.91 -17.48
C GLY A 121 -1.59 -3.01 -16.02
N GLN A 122 -2.53 -3.15 -15.08
CA GLN A 122 -2.24 -3.29 -13.64
C GLN A 122 -1.77 -4.69 -13.26
N LEU A 123 -2.24 -5.72 -13.95
CA LEU A 123 -1.79 -7.10 -13.79
C LEU A 123 -1.14 -7.56 -15.11
N PRO A 124 0.19 -7.75 -15.16
CA PRO A 124 0.87 -8.22 -16.38
C PRO A 124 0.36 -9.60 -16.79
N ALA A 125 -0.08 -9.76 -18.04
CA ALA A 125 -0.53 -11.03 -18.57
C ALA A 125 -0.25 -11.12 -20.07
N ASP A 126 0.08 -12.33 -20.53
CA ASP A 126 0.31 -12.62 -21.94
C ASP A 126 -0.91 -13.30 -22.56
N LEU A 127 -1.34 -12.83 -23.74
CA LEU A 127 -2.43 -13.46 -24.48
C LEU A 127 -1.88 -14.57 -25.38
N VAL A 128 -2.11 -15.82 -25.01
CA VAL A 128 -1.67 -17.01 -25.76
C VAL A 128 -2.88 -17.89 -26.06
N CYS A 129 -3.07 -18.25 -27.34
CA CYS A 129 -4.17 -19.12 -27.77
C CYS A 129 -5.55 -18.68 -27.23
N ASN A 130 -5.81 -17.37 -27.22
CA ASN A 130 -7.04 -16.75 -26.73
C ASN A 130 -7.30 -16.88 -25.21
N LYS A 131 -6.27 -17.18 -24.42
CA LYS A 131 -6.31 -17.16 -22.95
C LYS A 131 -5.25 -16.21 -22.42
N TYR A 132 -5.59 -15.51 -21.34
CA TYR A 132 -4.61 -14.71 -20.60
C TYR A 132 -3.86 -15.61 -19.64
N LEU A 133 -2.53 -15.65 -19.81
CA LEU A 133 -1.59 -16.34 -18.95
C LEU A 133 -0.90 -15.31 -18.04
N VAL A 134 -0.92 -15.56 -16.75
CA VAL A 134 -0.35 -14.67 -15.72
C VAL A 134 0.75 -15.43 -15.00
N ASP A 135 1.88 -14.75 -14.75
CA ASP A 135 2.94 -15.30 -13.89
C ASP A 135 2.43 -15.34 -12.44
N PRO A 136 2.43 -16.50 -11.75
CA PRO A 136 2.06 -16.58 -10.35
C PRO A 136 2.82 -15.59 -9.44
N ALA A 137 4.09 -15.31 -9.74
CA ALA A 137 4.87 -14.33 -8.99
C ALA A 137 4.33 -12.90 -9.16
N GLU A 138 3.80 -12.56 -10.34
CA GLU A 138 3.12 -11.28 -10.56
C GLU A 138 1.76 -11.22 -9.87
N VAL A 139 1.04 -12.35 -9.76
CA VAL A 139 -0.21 -12.42 -8.98
C VAL A 139 0.06 -12.16 -7.50
N GLU A 140 1.07 -12.82 -6.93
CA GLU A 140 1.46 -12.63 -5.53
C GLU A 140 1.98 -11.20 -5.30
N ALA A 141 2.87 -10.70 -6.16
CA ALA A 141 3.34 -9.32 -6.10
C ALA A 141 2.18 -8.32 -6.24
N PHE A 142 1.21 -8.58 -7.11
CA PHE A 142 0.03 -7.75 -7.27
C PHE A 142 -0.88 -7.80 -6.03
N ALA A 143 -1.04 -8.96 -5.40
CA ALA A 143 -1.77 -9.11 -4.15
C ALA A 143 -1.12 -8.27 -3.03
N VAL A 144 0.21 -8.35 -2.91
CA VAL A 144 0.99 -7.54 -1.96
C VAL A 144 0.87 -6.05 -2.28
N ARG A 145 1.04 -5.63 -3.54
CA ARG A 145 0.86 -4.22 -3.98
C ARG A 145 -0.54 -3.69 -3.67
N ARG A 146 -1.57 -4.53 -3.78
CA ARG A 146 -2.97 -4.17 -3.49
C ARG A 146 -3.23 -4.03 -1.99
N GLN A 147 -2.54 -4.80 -1.16
CA GLN A 147 -2.60 -4.70 0.30
C GLN A 147 -1.78 -3.51 0.82
N GLN A 148 -0.71 -3.14 0.12
CA GLN A 148 0.07 -1.96 0.44
C GLN A 148 -0.74 -0.67 0.15
N PRO A 149 -0.79 0.29 1.09
CA PRO A 149 -1.36 1.60 0.80
C PRO A 149 -0.60 2.21 -0.38
N ALA A 150 -1.32 2.62 -1.43
CA ALA A 150 -0.70 3.38 -2.50
C ALA A 150 0.01 4.59 -1.88
N VAL A 151 1.33 4.67 -2.01
CA VAL A 151 2.10 5.83 -1.56
C VAL A 151 1.69 6.99 -2.47
N ARG A 152 0.69 7.78 -2.02
CA ARG A 152 0.39 9.07 -2.64
C ARG A 152 1.62 9.92 -2.41
N THR A 153 2.42 10.15 -3.45
CA THR A 153 3.48 11.16 -3.39
C THR A 153 2.80 12.48 -3.09
N VAL A 154 2.93 12.96 -1.86
CA VAL A 154 2.35 14.22 -1.41
C VAL A 154 2.96 15.33 -2.27
N ARG A 155 2.14 15.93 -3.11
CA ARG A 155 2.56 17.13 -3.84
C ARG A 155 2.73 18.24 -2.82
N ARG A 156 3.88 18.92 -2.85
CA ARG A 156 4.14 20.06 -1.99
C ARG A 156 3.75 21.34 -2.73
N PRO A 157 3.06 22.29 -2.08
CA PRO A 157 2.78 23.58 -2.67
C PRO A 157 4.10 24.30 -2.97
N ARG A 158 4.15 25.10 -4.05
CA ARG A 158 5.36 25.83 -4.48
C ARG A 158 5.89 26.79 -3.41
N LEU A 159 4.98 27.41 -2.66
CA LEU A 159 5.31 28.34 -1.57
C LEU A 159 5.71 27.61 -0.27
N GLY A 160 5.52 26.29 -0.18
CA GLY A 160 5.74 25.51 1.04
C GLY A 160 4.58 25.64 2.05
N PHE A 161 4.35 24.59 2.84
CA PHE A 161 3.21 24.53 3.77
C PHE A 161 3.26 25.61 4.86
N ALA A 162 4.46 25.96 5.35
CA ALA A 162 4.62 26.99 6.37
C ALA A 162 4.08 28.36 5.94
N ASN A 163 4.34 28.78 4.69
CA ASN A 163 3.84 30.04 4.16
C ASN A 163 2.32 29.99 3.96
N VAL A 164 1.81 28.86 3.46
CA VAL A 164 0.36 28.66 3.30
C VAL A 164 -0.34 28.68 4.66
N SER A 165 0.26 28.10 5.71
CA SER A 165 -0.27 28.16 7.07
C SER A 165 -0.31 29.60 7.61
N GLN A 166 0.73 30.40 7.41
CA GLN A 166 0.73 31.82 7.83
C GLN A 166 -0.37 32.62 7.13
N GLU A 167 -0.55 32.44 5.82
CA GLU A 167 -1.63 33.09 5.07
C GLU A 167 -3.02 32.60 5.53
N PHE A 168 -3.15 31.31 5.86
CA PHE A 168 -4.39 30.73 6.35
C PHE A 168 -4.73 31.28 7.74
N THR A 169 -3.73 31.40 8.62
CA THR A 169 -3.85 32.06 9.93
C THR A 169 -4.38 33.48 9.79
N ALA A 170 -3.82 34.27 8.86
CA ALA A 170 -4.28 35.63 8.61
C ALA A 170 -5.75 35.65 8.15
N ALA A 171 -6.12 34.78 7.21
CA ALA A 171 -7.50 34.68 6.74
C ALA A 171 -8.49 34.34 7.87
N LEU A 172 -8.14 33.41 8.76
CA LEU A 172 -8.97 33.05 9.93
C LEU A 172 -9.11 34.23 10.92
N ILE A 173 -8.01 34.93 11.21
CA ILE A 173 -8.01 36.09 12.12
C ILE A 173 -8.85 37.23 11.54
N GLU A 174 -8.77 37.47 10.23
CA GLU A 174 -9.56 38.46 9.50
C GLU A 174 -11.03 38.03 9.37
N GLY A 175 -11.30 36.73 9.41
CA GLY A 175 -12.64 36.14 9.23
C GLY A 175 -13.02 35.99 7.76
N ASP A 176 -12.04 35.99 6.85
CA ASP A 176 -12.25 35.77 5.43
C ASP A 176 -12.38 34.28 5.14
N GLU A 177 -13.57 33.77 5.42
CA GLU A 177 -13.92 32.36 5.22
C GLU A 177 -13.81 31.92 3.76
N ASN A 178 -14.15 32.80 2.82
CA ASN A 178 -14.05 32.50 1.39
C ASN A 178 -12.60 32.27 0.99
N ARG A 179 -11.68 33.12 1.45
CA ARG A 179 -10.24 32.96 1.24
C ARG A 179 -9.73 31.68 1.89
N ALA A 180 -10.08 31.41 3.14
CA ALA A 180 -9.67 30.20 3.85
C ALA A 180 -10.13 28.92 3.11
N THR A 181 -11.40 28.88 2.68
CA THR A 181 -11.97 27.76 1.91
C THR A 181 -11.30 27.59 0.55
N ALA A 182 -11.03 28.69 -0.15
CA ALA A 182 -10.33 28.67 -1.44
C ALA A 182 -8.91 28.10 -1.31
N MET A 183 -8.19 28.42 -0.23
CA MET A 183 -6.86 27.88 0.04
C MET A 183 -6.88 26.36 0.22
N VAL A 184 -7.80 25.84 1.05
CA VAL A 184 -7.94 24.39 1.28
C VAL A 184 -8.38 23.67 0.00
N SER A 185 -9.35 24.23 -0.73
CA SER A 185 -9.81 23.72 -2.02
C SER A 185 -8.71 23.71 -3.08
N GLY A 186 -7.85 24.73 -3.10
CA GLY A 186 -6.70 24.82 -4.00
C GLY A 186 -5.69 23.71 -3.76
N LEU A 187 -5.33 23.46 -2.49
CA LEU A 187 -4.44 22.36 -2.11
C LEU A 187 -5.02 20.99 -2.48
N ALA A 188 -6.33 20.79 -2.25
CA ALA A 188 -7.00 19.56 -2.65
C ALA A 188 -6.97 19.37 -4.17
N SER A 189 -7.19 20.45 -4.95
CA SER A 189 -7.11 20.44 -6.42
C SER A 189 -5.70 20.14 -6.93
N ASP A 190 -4.68 20.59 -6.20
CA ASP A 190 -3.27 20.26 -6.46
C ASP A 190 -2.89 18.82 -6.07
N GLY A 191 -3.83 18.06 -5.50
CA GLY A 191 -3.69 16.65 -5.14
C GLY A 191 -3.10 16.41 -3.75
N VAL A 192 -2.97 17.45 -2.92
CA VAL A 192 -2.56 17.33 -1.52
C VAL A 192 -3.64 16.58 -0.74
N PRO A 193 -3.30 15.50 0.00
CA PRO A 193 -4.27 14.81 0.84
C PRO A 193 -4.83 15.73 1.93
N LEU A 194 -6.13 15.61 2.24
CA LEU A 194 -6.77 16.42 3.28
C LEU A 194 -6.08 16.21 4.64
N THR A 195 -5.68 14.98 4.97
CA THR A 195 -4.92 14.70 6.20
C THR A 195 -3.65 15.55 6.29
N VAL A 196 -2.93 15.72 5.18
CA VAL A 196 -1.72 16.56 5.13
C VAL A 196 -2.08 18.04 5.26
N VAL A 197 -3.15 18.50 4.62
CA VAL A 197 -3.63 19.89 4.79
C VAL A 197 -3.97 20.17 6.25
N ILE A 198 -4.60 19.22 6.94
CA ILE A 198 -4.91 19.37 8.36
C ILE A 198 -3.62 19.49 9.19
N GLU A 199 -2.66 18.59 9.01
CA GLU A 199 -1.43 18.55 9.82
C GLU A 199 -0.46 19.71 9.53
N GLU A 200 -0.34 20.12 8.28
CA GLU A 200 0.69 21.07 7.82
C GLU A 200 0.18 22.51 7.70
N VAL A 201 -1.14 22.73 7.65
CA VAL A 201 -1.74 24.06 7.47
C VAL A 201 -2.72 24.38 8.58
N ILE A 202 -3.78 23.59 8.74
CA ILE A 202 -4.89 23.93 9.64
C ILE A 202 -4.46 23.86 11.11
N ALA A 203 -3.87 22.74 11.55
CA ALA A 203 -3.47 22.55 12.94
C ALA A 203 -2.36 23.53 13.39
N PRO A 204 -1.32 23.84 12.59
CA PRO A 204 -0.38 24.91 12.92
C PRO A 204 -1.05 26.28 13.02
N SER A 205 -1.97 26.62 12.10
CA SER A 205 -2.68 27.90 12.15
C SER A 205 -3.52 28.07 13.41
N LEU A 206 -4.24 27.03 13.83
CA LEU A 206 -5.02 27.06 15.09
C LEU A 206 -4.12 27.17 16.32
N ARG A 207 -2.96 26.50 16.32
CA ARG A 207 -1.95 26.65 17.39
C ARG A 207 -1.41 28.07 17.45
N ASP A 208 -1.12 28.68 16.31
CA ASP A 208 -0.65 30.07 16.24
C ASP A 208 -1.71 31.06 16.74
N ILE A 209 -2.98 30.86 16.39
CA ILE A 209 -4.10 31.67 16.88
C ILE A 209 -4.26 31.50 18.39
N GLY A 210 -4.24 30.26 18.90
CA GLY A 210 -4.31 29.99 20.33
C GLY A 210 -3.15 30.62 21.11
N ALA A 211 -1.93 30.54 20.58
CA ALA A 211 -0.76 31.19 21.17
C ALA A 211 -0.86 32.73 21.10
N ALA A 212 -1.37 33.29 20.00
CA ALA A 212 -1.58 34.73 19.87
C ALA A 212 -2.64 35.24 20.84
N TRP A 213 -3.72 34.49 21.05
CA TRP A 213 -4.73 34.76 22.05
C TRP A 213 -4.16 34.71 23.48
N HIS A 214 -3.43 33.65 23.81
CA HIS A 214 -2.80 33.52 25.13
C HIS A 214 -1.85 34.68 25.45
N ASN A 215 -1.17 35.22 24.42
CA ASN A 215 -0.29 36.37 24.53
C ASN A 215 -1.00 37.73 24.40
N GLY A 216 -2.34 37.77 24.34
CA GLY A 216 -3.13 39.01 24.25
C GLY A 216 -3.03 39.74 22.90
N LYS A 217 -2.49 39.10 21.85
CA LYS A 217 -2.35 39.67 20.50
C LYS A 217 -3.61 39.52 19.66
N VAL A 218 -4.43 38.54 19.98
CA VAL A 218 -5.70 38.22 19.31
C VAL A 218 -6.76 38.07 20.39
N SER A 219 -7.99 38.48 20.08
CA SER A 219 -9.12 38.37 21.02
C SER A 219 -9.73 36.96 21.01
N ILE A 220 -10.41 36.59 22.09
CA ILE A 220 -11.09 35.28 22.18
C ILE A 220 -12.13 35.08 21.07
N TRP A 221 -12.83 36.13 20.65
CA TRP A 221 -13.83 36.02 19.59
C TRP A 221 -13.20 35.71 18.23
N GLN A 222 -11.96 36.14 17.98
CA GLN A 222 -11.22 35.80 16.76
C GLN A 222 -10.78 34.34 16.78
N GLU A 223 -10.36 33.82 17.93
CA GLU A 223 -10.06 32.39 18.10
C GLU A 223 -11.31 31.55 17.81
N HIS A 224 -12.41 31.83 18.51
CA HIS A 224 -13.67 31.10 18.31
C HIS A 224 -14.17 31.18 16.86
N ARG A 225 -14.08 32.37 16.24
CA ARG A 225 -14.45 32.53 14.82
C ARG A 225 -13.55 31.70 13.90
N GLY A 226 -12.24 31.71 14.13
CA GLY A 226 -11.29 30.92 13.35
C GLY A 226 -11.57 29.42 13.45
N THR A 227 -11.79 28.93 14.66
CA THR A 227 -12.17 27.53 14.92
C THR A 227 -13.49 27.18 14.22
N ALA A 228 -14.52 28.01 14.31
CA ALA A 228 -15.81 27.79 13.63
C ALA A 228 -15.71 27.76 12.10
N ILE A 229 -14.84 28.59 11.50
CA ILE A 229 -14.56 28.56 10.05
C ILE A 229 -13.92 27.21 9.68
N VAL A 230 -12.93 26.76 10.44
CA VAL A 230 -12.27 25.46 10.19
C VAL A 230 -13.27 24.30 10.29
N GLU A 231 -14.15 24.31 11.31
CA GLU A 231 -15.18 23.28 11.44
C GLU A 231 -16.09 23.21 10.21
N ARG A 232 -16.48 24.36 9.66
CA ARG A 232 -17.30 24.42 8.43
C ARG A 232 -16.53 23.90 7.22
N ILE A 233 -15.28 24.34 7.03
CA ILE A 233 -14.40 23.85 5.96
C ILE A 233 -14.27 22.32 6.01
N LEU A 234 -13.99 21.74 7.18
CA LEU A 234 -13.88 20.28 7.32
C LEU A 234 -15.22 19.56 7.14
N GLY A 235 -16.32 20.20 7.53
CA GLY A 235 -17.68 19.71 7.33
C GLY A 235 -18.09 19.65 5.86
N GLU A 236 -17.63 20.60 5.04
CA GLU A 236 -17.87 20.67 3.60
C GLU A 236 -16.90 19.78 2.81
N HIS A 237 -15.64 19.70 3.23
CA HIS A 237 -14.61 18.86 2.62
C HIS A 237 -14.66 17.43 3.17
N GLN A 238 -15.70 16.67 2.78
CA GLN A 238 -15.82 15.25 3.10
C GLN A 238 -15.28 14.38 1.97
N PRO A 239 -14.03 13.87 2.07
CA PRO A 239 -13.49 12.98 1.05
C PRO A 239 -14.30 11.70 0.98
N ASN A 240 -14.72 11.33 -0.22
CA ASN A 240 -15.41 10.08 -0.51
C ASN A 240 -14.60 9.24 -1.51
N PRO A 241 -13.48 8.66 -1.07
CA PRO A 241 -12.61 7.86 -1.95
C PRO A 241 -13.36 6.64 -2.52
N ARG A 242 -13.00 6.26 -3.74
CA ARG A 242 -13.57 5.07 -4.40
C ARG A 242 -12.95 3.79 -3.83
N GLY A 243 -13.72 2.70 -3.82
CA GLY A 243 -13.27 1.37 -3.43
C GLY A 243 -14.06 0.79 -2.26
N ARG A 244 -13.74 -0.45 -1.87
CA ARG A 244 -14.36 -1.10 -0.70
C ARG A 244 -13.92 -0.38 0.57
N ARG A 245 -14.88 -0.05 1.44
CA ARG A 245 -14.62 0.53 2.76
C ARG A 245 -13.75 -0.42 3.60
N ARG A 246 -12.90 0.14 4.45
CA ARG A 246 -12.04 -0.65 5.35
C ARG A 246 -12.82 -1.30 6.50
N GLY A 247 -13.83 -0.59 6.98
CA GLY A 247 -14.63 -0.95 8.14
C GLY A 247 -15.44 0.26 8.59
N SER A 248 -16.17 0.13 9.70
CA SER A 248 -16.82 1.23 10.41
C SER A 248 -15.96 1.70 11.59
N VAL A 249 -15.99 3.00 11.87
CA VAL A 249 -15.27 3.60 13.00
C VAL A 249 -16.14 4.63 13.69
N ALA A 250 -16.23 4.53 15.02
CA ALA A 250 -16.81 5.56 15.87
C ALA A 250 -15.75 6.59 16.22
N VAL A 251 -16.07 7.89 16.11
CA VAL A 251 -15.16 8.98 16.46
C VAL A 251 -15.89 9.96 17.38
N ALA A 252 -15.35 10.20 18.58
CA ALA A 252 -15.98 11.07 19.57
C ALA A 252 -14.95 11.83 20.40
N ALA A 253 -15.29 13.03 20.86
CA ALA A 253 -14.63 13.63 22.01
C ALA A 253 -15.30 13.12 23.29
N LEU A 254 -14.49 12.66 24.25
CA LEU A 254 -14.99 12.00 25.45
C LEU A 254 -15.79 12.92 26.36
N GLU A 255 -16.46 12.33 27.34
CA GLU A 255 -17.22 13.05 28.35
C GLU A 255 -16.35 14.13 29.01
N GLY A 256 -16.92 15.34 29.09
CA GLY A 256 -16.32 16.59 29.52
C GLY A 256 -15.22 17.16 28.61
N GLU A 257 -14.96 16.56 27.45
CA GLU A 257 -14.17 17.17 26.37
C GLU A 257 -15.08 18.01 25.47
N LEU A 258 -15.00 19.33 25.60
CA LEU A 258 -15.81 20.27 24.80
C LEU A 258 -15.19 20.56 23.43
N HIS A 259 -13.91 20.23 23.22
CA HIS A 259 -13.23 20.46 21.95
C HIS A 259 -13.63 19.38 20.94
N GLY A 260 -14.60 19.70 20.07
CA GLY A 260 -15.05 18.81 18.99
C GLY A 260 -14.14 18.78 17.77
N LEU A 261 -13.34 19.82 17.56
CA LEU A 261 -12.50 19.95 16.37
C LEU A 261 -11.47 18.82 16.19
N PRO A 262 -10.75 18.35 17.23
CA PRO A 262 -9.87 17.18 17.09
C PRO A 262 -10.60 15.92 16.59
N ALA A 263 -11.81 15.66 17.10
CA ALA A 263 -12.63 14.54 16.65
C ALA A 263 -13.07 14.72 15.18
N LEU A 264 -13.42 15.95 14.79
CA LEU A 264 -13.75 16.27 13.39
C LEU A 264 -12.55 16.07 12.45
N MET A 265 -11.35 16.49 12.86
CA MET A 265 -10.10 16.27 12.11
C MET A 265 -9.77 14.78 11.96
N ALA A 266 -9.89 14.01 13.05
CA ALA A 266 -9.73 12.56 13.03
C ALA A 266 -10.74 11.90 12.07
N ALA A 267 -12.02 12.31 12.13
CA ALA A 267 -13.06 11.82 11.25
C ALA A 267 -12.78 12.15 9.77
N ALA A 268 -12.36 13.37 9.45
CA ALA A 268 -11.99 13.77 8.09
C ALA A 268 -10.81 12.93 7.56
N SER A 269 -9.80 12.70 8.39
CA SER A 269 -8.64 11.86 8.05
C SER A 269 -9.02 10.40 7.79
N LEU A 270 -9.87 9.80 8.63
CA LEU A 270 -10.31 8.42 8.47
C LEU A 270 -11.24 8.24 7.25
N ARG A 271 -12.08 9.24 6.94
CA ARG A 271 -12.87 9.26 5.70
C ARG A 271 -11.97 9.30 4.47
N GLU A 272 -10.88 10.09 4.49
CA GLU A 272 -9.90 10.12 3.39
C GLU A 272 -9.24 8.75 3.19
N ASP A 273 -9.01 8.01 4.28
CA ASP A 273 -8.47 6.64 4.24
C ASP A 273 -9.55 5.55 4.01
N ASN A 274 -10.75 5.95 3.59
CA ASN A 274 -11.85 5.09 3.16
C ASN A 274 -12.53 4.26 4.27
N TRP A 275 -12.54 4.76 5.50
CA TRP A 275 -13.39 4.24 6.58
C TRP A 275 -14.84 4.77 6.48
N HIS A 276 -15.79 3.99 6.97
CA HIS A 276 -17.14 4.49 7.25
C HIS A 276 -17.16 5.10 8.65
N VAL A 277 -17.24 6.43 8.73
CA VAL A 277 -17.02 7.15 9.99
C VAL A 277 -18.33 7.67 10.59
N HIS A 278 -18.64 7.21 11.81
CA HIS A 278 -19.67 7.77 12.68
C HIS A 278 -19.02 8.82 13.59
N LEU A 279 -19.22 10.11 13.27
CA LEU A 279 -18.76 11.20 14.13
C LEU A 279 -19.85 11.52 15.15
N LEU A 280 -19.61 11.22 16.42
CA LEU A 280 -20.58 11.35 17.51
C LEU A 280 -20.49 12.70 18.25
N GLY A 281 -19.61 13.59 17.80
CA GLY A 281 -19.47 14.94 18.33
C GLY A 281 -18.57 15.03 19.57
N ALA A 282 -18.76 16.11 20.33
CA ALA A 282 -18.02 16.42 21.55
C ALA A 282 -18.81 16.07 22.80
N ASN A 283 -18.13 15.95 23.93
CA ASN A 283 -18.73 15.71 25.24
C ASN A 283 -19.68 14.50 25.26
N LEU A 284 -19.32 13.41 24.57
CA LEU A 284 -20.16 12.21 24.52
C LEU A 284 -20.05 11.46 25.85
N PRO A 285 -21.15 11.27 26.60
CA PRO A 285 -21.13 10.49 27.84
C PRO A 285 -20.64 9.07 27.59
N THR A 286 -19.88 8.51 28.53
CA THR A 286 -19.31 7.16 28.36
C THR A 286 -20.41 6.12 28.13
N VAL A 287 -21.55 6.26 28.81
CA VAL A 287 -22.70 5.35 28.67
C VAL A 287 -23.29 5.35 27.25
N GLU A 288 -23.34 6.50 26.60
CA GLU A 288 -23.84 6.64 25.22
C GLU A 288 -22.84 6.07 24.20
N LEU A 289 -21.54 6.24 24.43
CA LEU A 289 -20.51 5.59 23.62
C LEU A 289 -20.62 4.07 23.71
N MET A 290 -20.82 3.54 24.91
CA MET A 290 -20.99 2.10 25.15
C MET A 290 -22.25 1.55 24.48
N ASP A 291 -23.37 2.26 24.58
CA ASP A 291 -24.62 1.90 23.92
C ASP A 291 -24.46 1.88 22.39
N PHE A 292 -23.86 2.93 21.81
CA PHE A 292 -23.53 2.97 20.38
C PHE A 292 -22.67 1.77 19.96
N CYS A 293 -21.60 1.49 20.72
CA CYS A 293 -20.69 0.39 20.43
C CYS A 293 -21.40 -0.97 20.44
N GLN A 294 -22.35 -1.18 21.36
CA GLN A 294 -23.12 -2.43 21.42
C GLN A 294 -24.13 -2.55 20.26
N GLN A 295 -24.79 -1.46 19.88
CA GLN A 295 -25.82 -1.46 18.85
C GLN A 295 -25.23 -1.54 17.43
N GLU A 296 -24.19 -0.75 17.15
CA GLU A 296 -23.64 -0.60 15.80
C GLU A 296 -22.39 -1.46 15.57
N SER A 297 -21.78 -2.00 16.64
CA SER A 297 -20.61 -2.89 16.58
C SER A 297 -19.50 -2.38 15.64
N PRO A 298 -18.97 -1.16 15.86
CA PRO A 298 -17.94 -0.60 14.99
C PRO A 298 -16.64 -1.43 15.06
N ASP A 299 -15.91 -1.53 13.94
CA ASP A 299 -14.62 -2.23 13.92
C ASP A 299 -13.55 -1.51 14.76
N LEU A 300 -13.71 -0.20 14.96
CA LEU A 300 -12.79 0.66 15.70
C LEU A 300 -13.54 1.79 16.42
N ALA A 301 -13.09 2.14 17.62
CA ALA A 301 -13.42 3.39 18.29
C ALA A 301 -12.21 4.33 18.32
N VAL A 302 -12.41 5.61 18.07
CA VAL A 302 -11.40 6.65 18.20
C VAL A 302 -11.95 7.73 19.12
N VAL A 303 -11.30 7.93 20.25
CA VAL A 303 -11.69 8.96 21.21
C VAL A 303 -10.64 10.05 21.28
N THR A 304 -11.05 11.30 21.42
CA THR A 304 -10.12 12.42 21.59
C THR A 304 -10.21 13.02 22.98
N VAL A 305 -9.05 13.31 23.56
CA VAL A 305 -8.90 14.06 24.81
C VAL A 305 -7.82 15.11 24.64
N SER A 306 -8.10 16.34 25.08
CA SER A 306 -7.19 17.49 24.99
C SER A 306 -6.70 17.94 26.37
N MET A 307 -7.42 17.55 27.45
CA MET A 307 -7.06 17.88 28.83
C MET A 307 -6.29 16.73 29.51
N PRO A 308 -5.11 16.99 30.09
CA PRO A 308 -4.27 15.95 30.70
C PRO A 308 -4.85 15.34 31.99
N ASP A 309 -5.73 16.05 32.71
CA ASP A 309 -6.27 15.63 34.02
C ASP A 309 -7.37 14.55 33.93
N ARG A 310 -7.37 13.73 32.88
CA ARG A 310 -8.45 12.75 32.59
C ARG A 310 -7.95 11.34 32.30
N GLU A 311 -6.67 11.04 32.53
CA GLU A 311 -6.10 9.73 32.16
C GLU A 311 -6.78 8.54 32.85
N GLU A 312 -7.20 8.66 34.12
CA GLU A 312 -7.95 7.59 34.80
C GLU A 312 -9.30 7.31 34.12
N HIS A 313 -10.01 8.37 33.73
CA HIS A 313 -11.28 8.23 33.02
C HIS A 313 -11.08 7.61 31.63
N VAL A 314 -10.04 8.04 30.90
CA VAL A 314 -9.66 7.45 29.61
C VAL A 314 -9.34 5.97 29.75
N ALA A 315 -8.55 5.57 30.75
CA ALA A 315 -8.20 4.17 30.99
C ALA A 315 -9.44 3.31 31.29
N SER A 316 -10.39 3.85 32.06
CA SER A 316 -11.68 3.21 32.32
C SER A 316 -12.50 3.02 31.04
N VAL A 317 -12.61 4.06 30.21
CA VAL A 317 -13.32 3.99 28.91
C VAL A 317 -12.66 2.97 27.98
N VAL A 318 -11.33 2.97 27.89
CA VAL A 318 -10.58 2.01 27.08
C VAL A 318 -10.91 0.58 27.50
N THR A 319 -10.82 0.29 28.81
CA THR A 319 -11.12 -1.04 29.36
C THR A 319 -12.57 -1.46 29.05
N GLN A 320 -13.53 -0.54 29.17
CA GLN A 320 -14.93 -0.80 28.89
C GLN A 320 -15.17 -1.10 27.40
N VAL A 321 -14.63 -0.30 26.48
CA VAL A 321 -14.79 -0.53 25.04
C VAL A 321 -14.10 -1.83 24.60
N GLU A 322 -12.90 -2.10 25.11
CA GLU A 322 -12.18 -3.35 24.84
C GLU A 322 -12.94 -4.59 25.36
N SER A 323 -13.68 -4.46 26.47
CA SER A 323 -14.51 -5.56 26.99
C SER A 323 -15.66 -5.97 26.05
N LEU A 324 -16.05 -5.10 25.11
CA LEU A 324 -17.00 -5.40 24.03
C LEU A 324 -16.32 -6.08 22.83
N GLY A 325 -15.01 -6.31 22.87
CA GLY A 325 -14.23 -6.82 21.74
C GLY A 325 -13.94 -5.76 20.67
N ILE A 326 -14.20 -4.49 20.96
CA ILE A 326 -13.96 -3.37 20.03
C ILE A 326 -12.59 -2.77 20.35
N ARG A 327 -11.78 -2.59 19.31
CA ARG A 327 -10.50 -1.90 19.45
C ARG A 327 -10.72 -0.40 19.64
N ILE A 328 -9.90 0.24 20.47
CA ILE A 328 -9.96 1.69 20.71
C ILE A 328 -8.60 2.37 20.50
N LEU A 329 -8.62 3.58 19.95
CA LEU A 329 -7.48 4.49 19.86
C LEU A 329 -7.80 5.80 20.55
N VAL A 330 -6.80 6.37 21.23
CA VAL A 330 -6.95 7.63 21.98
C VAL A 330 -6.08 8.71 21.35
N GLY A 331 -6.72 9.72 20.77
CA GLY A 331 -6.07 10.94 20.29
C GLY A 331 -5.75 11.88 21.45
N ARG A 332 -4.51 12.36 21.48
CA ARG A 332 -3.97 13.30 22.48
C ARG A 332 -3.35 14.52 21.81
N PRO A 333 -3.13 15.64 22.54
CA PRO A 333 -2.41 16.78 22.00
C PRO A 333 -1.04 16.35 21.45
N GLY A 334 -0.71 16.79 20.25
CA GLY A 334 0.53 16.43 19.55
C GLY A 334 0.49 15.10 18.78
N GLY A 335 -0.60 14.33 18.87
CA GLY A 335 -0.78 13.13 18.05
C GLY A 335 -0.90 13.43 16.56
N SER A 336 -0.41 12.53 15.71
CA SER A 336 -0.49 12.63 14.25
C SER A 336 -1.72 11.91 13.68
N LEU A 337 -2.37 12.53 12.71
CA LEU A 337 -3.45 11.94 11.93
C LEU A 337 -2.93 10.90 10.93
N LEU A 338 -1.69 11.04 10.43
CA LEU A 338 -1.04 10.00 9.64
C LEU A 338 -0.76 8.75 10.49
N GLU A 339 -0.30 8.94 11.72
CA GLU A 339 -0.12 7.84 12.67
C GLU A 339 -1.46 7.19 13.03
N LEU A 340 -2.52 7.98 13.25
CA LEU A 340 -3.88 7.46 13.44
C LEU A 340 -4.31 6.56 12.27
N GLN A 341 -4.12 7.00 11.01
CA GLN A 341 -4.44 6.19 9.84
C GLN A 341 -3.63 4.90 9.77
N GLN A 342 -2.36 4.93 10.17
CA GLN A 342 -1.51 3.74 10.20
C GLN A 342 -1.99 2.76 11.26
N LEU A 343 -2.17 3.24 12.50
CA LEU A 343 -2.65 2.43 13.60
C LEU A 343 -4.00 1.80 13.26
N ALA A 344 -4.96 2.56 12.73
CA ALA A 344 -6.28 2.05 12.37
C ALA A 344 -6.23 0.86 11.39
N LYS A 345 -5.20 0.77 10.54
CA LYS A 345 -5.04 -0.34 9.58
C LYS A 345 -4.45 -1.61 10.18
N THR A 346 -3.62 -1.48 11.22
CA THR A 346 -2.87 -2.60 11.77
C THR A 346 -3.81 -3.44 12.63
N SER A 347 -4.26 -4.59 12.11
CA SER A 347 -5.13 -5.54 12.80
C SER A 347 -4.44 -6.20 13.98
#